data_AF-A0A3A9YAY1-F1
#
_entry.id   AF-A0A3A9YAY1-F1
#
_cell.length_a   1.000
_cell.length_b   1.000
_cell.length_c   1.000
_cell.angle_alpha   90.00
_cell.angle_beta   90.00
_cell.angle_gamma   90.00
#
_symmetry.space_group_name_H-M   'P 1'
#
loop_
_entity.id
_entity.type
_entity.pdbx_description
1 polymer ?
#
loop_
_entity_poly.entity_id
_entity_poly.type
_entity_poly.pdbx_seq_one_letter_code
_entity_poly.pdbx_strand_id
1 'polypeptide(L)'
;MEEEKNKPCETVLDVSPEKLDRFGITNKEYLSAASKRALQWKYFENDWYRVFNPMKPLKGDLAYEEGVVRRDPSAIIKVDGLYHVWYSKSVGPTDGFGGDIENDKVFPWDRCTVWHATSEDGWTWKEDKEAAVPLGEKGSYDDRSIFTVEIMEWDGMYYLCYQTIKSPYDVRTKNEVGLAWSSSPFGPWTKSKEPVLKPADNGIWKGEEQNRFMVEKKGDFDSHKVHDPCILPYKGKFYLYYKGEQMGEEILYGGRQIRHGVAVADNPKGPYVKSKYNPISNSGHEICVWPVDGGIASLITTDGPERNTFQWSPDGINFEIRGAVKGTNMPHAIGLNRTIEATTDNPTAIFDWGLSHVYNSWNYQSIMRFDSYRKTSHVAQGAKAPDGKKKKDKQKDN
;
A
#
# COMPACT_ATOMS: atom_id res chain seq x y z
N MET A 1 16.16 40.25 35.14
CA MET A 1 16.41 39.80 33.76
C MET A 1 15.51 38.61 33.56
N GLU A 2 14.31 38.86 33.02
CA GLU A 2 13.30 37.83 32.77
C GLU A 2 13.68 37.03 31.53
N GLU A 3 13.59 35.69 31.64
CA GLU A 3 13.75 34.75 30.53
C GLU A 3 12.72 35.05 29.44
N GLU A 4 13.19 35.46 28.26
CA GLU A 4 12.40 35.41 27.03
C GLU A 4 12.01 33.95 26.76
N LYS A 5 10.79 33.59 27.18
CA LYS A 5 10.14 32.36 26.73
C LYS A 5 10.08 32.39 25.21
N ASN A 6 10.84 31.49 24.60
CA ASN A 6 10.84 31.17 23.19
C ASN A 6 9.39 30.86 22.74
N LYS A 7 8.66 31.87 22.27
CA LYS A 7 7.30 31.69 21.74
C LYS A 7 7.43 30.88 20.45
N PRO A 8 6.76 29.72 20.32
CA PRO A 8 6.74 29.02 19.03
C PRO A 8 6.20 29.99 17.98
N CYS A 9 6.88 30.05 16.83
CA CYS A 9 6.51 30.87 15.67
C CYS A 9 4.99 30.88 15.49
N GLU A 10 4.32 31.98 15.83
CA GLU A 10 2.87 32.09 15.63
C GLU A 10 2.62 32.00 14.13
N THR A 11 2.10 30.87 13.68
CA THR A 11 1.72 30.66 12.28
C THR A 11 0.75 31.75 11.87
N VAL A 12 1.14 32.56 10.87
CA VAL A 12 0.30 33.63 10.34
C VAL A 12 -0.99 33.03 9.78
N LEU A 13 -2.13 33.41 10.36
CA LEU A 13 -3.44 32.97 9.88
C LEU A 13 -3.84 33.82 8.67
N ASP A 14 -4.20 33.15 7.57
CA ASP A 14 -4.82 33.80 6.42
C ASP A 14 -6.31 34.05 6.73
N VAL A 15 -6.60 35.31 7.07
CA VAL A 15 -7.95 35.81 7.39
C VAL A 15 -8.49 36.72 6.28
N SER A 16 -8.08 36.47 5.03
CA SER A 16 -8.63 37.15 3.87
C SER A 16 -10.15 36.96 3.76
N PRO A 17 -10.91 37.98 3.29
CA PRO A 17 -12.36 37.85 3.12
C PRO A 17 -12.78 36.63 2.32
N GLU A 18 -12.05 36.29 1.26
CA GLU A 18 -12.31 35.14 0.39
C GLU A 18 -12.18 33.81 1.15
N LYS A 19 -11.18 33.71 2.03
CA LYS A 19 -10.92 32.51 2.82
C LYS A 19 -11.94 32.33 3.95
N LEU A 20 -12.27 33.42 4.63
CA LEU A 20 -13.32 33.43 5.64
C LEU A 20 -14.67 33.05 5.06
N ASP A 21 -15.04 33.61 3.90
CA ASP A 21 -16.29 33.30 3.20
C ASP A 21 -16.36 31.82 2.78
N ARG A 22 -15.27 31.27 2.21
CA ARG A 22 -15.21 29.85 1.82
C ARG A 22 -15.43 28.88 2.99
N PHE A 23 -14.99 29.25 4.20
CA PHE A 23 -15.23 28.45 5.41
C PHE A 23 -16.51 28.84 6.18
N GLY A 24 -17.27 29.83 5.69
CA GLY A 24 -18.47 30.32 6.36
C GLY A 24 -18.20 31.01 7.70
N ILE A 25 -17.03 31.63 7.87
CA ILE A 25 -16.62 32.31 9.11
C ILE A 25 -16.98 33.79 9.02
N THR A 26 -18.02 34.21 9.74
CA THR A 26 -18.49 35.60 9.76
C THR A 26 -17.85 36.46 10.85
N ASN A 27 -17.33 35.84 11.92
CA ASN A 27 -16.69 36.54 13.03
C ASN A 27 -15.18 36.26 13.08
N LYS A 28 -14.40 37.17 12.52
CA LYS A 28 -12.94 37.08 12.46
C LYS A 28 -12.23 37.32 13.80
N GLU A 29 -12.91 37.95 14.76
CA GLU A 29 -12.33 38.29 16.07
C GLU A 29 -12.32 37.09 17.03
N TYR A 30 -13.26 36.14 16.85
CA TYR A 30 -13.44 34.99 17.73
C TYR A 30 -13.30 33.66 16.97
N LEU A 31 -12.05 33.32 16.64
CA LEU A 31 -11.74 32.08 15.95
C LEU A 31 -11.57 30.90 16.92
N SER A 32 -12.38 29.86 16.74
CA SER A 32 -12.20 28.58 17.44
C SER A 32 -10.85 27.93 17.06
N ALA A 33 -10.35 27.02 17.90
CA ALA A 33 -9.14 26.26 17.56
C ALA A 33 -9.26 25.47 16.25
N ALA A 34 -10.47 25.00 15.90
CA ALA A 34 -10.72 24.31 14.64
C ALA A 34 -10.66 25.27 13.45
N SER A 35 -11.28 26.44 13.56
CA SER A 35 -11.21 27.50 12.54
C SER A 35 -9.77 27.94 12.30
N LYS A 36 -8.99 28.12 13.37
CA LYS A 36 -7.56 28.46 13.27
C LYS A 36 -6.77 27.40 12.47
N ARG A 37 -7.02 26.10 12.68
CA ARG A 37 -6.42 25.03 11.88
C ARG A 37 -6.88 25.06 10.42
N ALA A 38 -8.17 25.24 10.17
CA ALA A 38 -8.72 25.29 8.81
C ALA A 38 -8.17 26.47 7.98
N LEU A 39 -8.00 27.63 8.61
CA LEU A 39 -7.43 28.82 7.98
C LEU A 39 -5.95 28.68 7.62
N GLN A 40 -5.25 27.67 8.16
CA GLN A 40 -3.86 27.34 7.80
C GLN A 40 -3.77 26.38 6.60
N TRP A 41 -4.89 25.76 6.17
CA TRP A 41 -4.85 24.79 5.07
C TRP A 41 -4.54 25.47 3.73
N LYS A 42 -3.74 24.78 2.91
CA LYS A 42 -3.66 25.01 1.46
C LYS A 42 -4.97 24.55 0.83
N TYR A 43 -5.46 25.29 -0.16
CA TYR A 43 -6.66 24.89 -0.88
C TYR A 43 -6.34 23.80 -1.89
N PHE A 44 -7.07 22.70 -1.78
CA PHE A 44 -7.14 21.66 -2.80
C PHE A 44 -8.59 21.50 -3.23
N GLU A 45 -8.77 21.26 -4.52
CA GLU A 45 -10.09 20.96 -5.07
C GLU A 45 -10.45 19.48 -4.78
N ASN A 46 -11.64 19.05 -5.19
CA ASN A 46 -12.13 17.70 -4.92
C ASN A 46 -11.70 16.65 -5.97
N ASP A 47 -10.63 16.92 -6.72
CA ASP A 47 -10.07 16.10 -7.79
C ASP A 47 -9.55 14.75 -7.31
N TRP A 48 -9.11 14.69 -6.06
CA TRP A 48 -8.63 13.45 -5.42
C TRP A 48 -9.71 12.70 -4.65
N TYR A 49 -10.88 13.30 -4.41
CA TYR A 49 -11.89 12.70 -3.53
C TYR A 49 -12.67 11.58 -4.23
N ARG A 50 -12.59 10.37 -3.67
CA ARG A 50 -13.33 9.19 -4.16
C ARG A 50 -14.15 8.50 -3.09
N VAL A 51 -15.21 7.84 -3.55
CA VAL A 51 -16.03 6.93 -2.75
C VAL A 51 -15.89 5.53 -3.31
N PHE A 52 -15.44 4.61 -2.45
CA PHE A 52 -15.36 3.18 -2.77
C PHE A 52 -16.70 2.50 -2.50
N ASN A 53 -17.13 1.68 -3.45
CA ASN A 53 -18.29 0.81 -3.27
C ASN A 53 -17.87 -0.43 -2.46
N PRO A 54 -18.83 -1.13 -1.82
CA PRO A 54 -18.55 -2.42 -1.20
C PRO A 54 -17.89 -3.38 -2.20
N MET A 55 -16.80 -4.01 -1.77
CA MET A 55 -16.08 -4.99 -2.59
C MET A 55 -16.96 -6.19 -2.92
N LYS A 56 -16.71 -6.80 -4.08
CA LYS A 56 -17.49 -7.93 -4.60
C LYS A 56 -16.59 -9.15 -4.80
N PRO A 57 -17.09 -10.36 -4.53
CA PRO A 57 -16.33 -11.58 -4.74
C PRO A 57 -15.99 -11.78 -6.21
N LEU A 58 -14.80 -12.32 -6.45
CA LEU A 58 -14.39 -12.81 -7.75
C LEU A 58 -15.06 -14.16 -8.05
N LYS A 59 -15.02 -14.55 -9.32
CA LYS A 59 -15.50 -15.83 -9.84
C LYS A 59 -14.32 -16.67 -10.34
N GLY A 60 -14.58 -17.92 -10.70
CA GLY A 60 -13.55 -18.86 -11.12
C GLY A 60 -12.68 -19.26 -9.94
N ASP A 61 -11.39 -19.48 -10.19
CA ASP A 61 -10.46 -20.05 -9.21
C ASP A 61 -10.07 -19.06 -8.10
N LEU A 62 -10.35 -17.77 -8.28
CA LEU A 62 -10.16 -16.74 -7.24
C LEU A 62 -11.41 -16.50 -6.37
N ALA A 63 -12.47 -17.28 -6.54
CA ALA A 63 -13.55 -17.30 -5.54
C ALA A 63 -13.00 -17.75 -4.18
N TYR A 64 -13.68 -17.37 -3.09
CA TYR A 64 -13.31 -17.84 -1.75
C TYR A 64 -13.32 -19.37 -1.70
N GLU A 65 -12.26 -19.93 -1.13
CA GLU A 65 -12.04 -21.37 -0.97
C GLU A 65 -11.58 -21.62 0.46
N GLU A 66 -12.36 -22.38 1.23
CA GLU A 66 -12.00 -22.72 2.61
C GLU A 66 -10.72 -23.57 2.65
N GLY A 67 -9.82 -23.29 3.58
CA GLY A 67 -8.52 -23.96 3.66
C GLY A 67 -7.43 -23.34 2.79
N VAL A 68 -7.75 -22.34 1.96
CA VAL A 68 -6.81 -21.67 1.06
C VAL A 68 -6.71 -20.17 1.40
N VAL A 69 -5.49 -19.65 1.36
CA VAL A 69 -5.20 -18.22 1.41
C VAL A 69 -4.88 -17.77 0.00
N ARG A 70 -5.61 -16.78 -0.52
CA ARG A 70 -5.21 -15.98 -1.69
C ARG A 70 -5.27 -14.51 -1.29
N ARG A 71 -4.13 -13.83 -1.23
CA ARG A 71 -4.03 -12.48 -0.66
C ARG A 71 -2.93 -11.64 -1.29
N ASP A 72 -3.00 -10.34 -1.01
CA ASP A 72 -2.03 -9.33 -1.46
C ASP A 72 -1.82 -9.38 -2.97
N PRO A 73 -2.88 -9.10 -3.76
CA PRO A 73 -2.78 -9.07 -5.21
C PRO A 73 -1.81 -7.98 -5.66
N SER A 74 -0.96 -8.31 -6.62
CA SER A 74 -0.15 -7.34 -7.35
C SER A 74 -1.04 -6.38 -8.13
N ALA A 75 -0.41 -5.37 -8.71
CA ALA A 75 -1.01 -4.64 -9.80
C ALA A 75 -1.44 -5.59 -10.94
N ILE A 76 -2.43 -5.16 -11.72
CA ILE A 76 -2.95 -5.87 -12.88
C ILE A 76 -2.30 -5.27 -14.12
N ILE A 77 -1.73 -6.12 -14.98
CA ILE A 77 -1.30 -5.75 -16.33
C ILE A 77 -2.18 -6.45 -17.37
N LYS A 78 -2.10 -6.02 -18.63
CA LYS A 78 -2.84 -6.66 -19.72
C LYS A 78 -1.92 -7.00 -20.89
N VAL A 79 -1.81 -8.28 -21.18
CA VAL A 79 -0.94 -8.85 -22.22
C VAL A 79 -1.78 -9.80 -23.07
N ASP A 80 -1.67 -9.71 -24.40
CA ASP A 80 -2.40 -10.57 -25.35
C ASP A 80 -3.92 -10.66 -25.10
N GLY A 81 -4.53 -9.56 -24.64
CA GLY A 81 -5.96 -9.45 -24.37
C GLY A 81 -6.40 -9.94 -22.98
N LEU A 82 -5.51 -10.56 -22.21
CA LEU A 82 -5.78 -11.07 -20.86
C LEU A 82 -5.26 -10.12 -19.79
N TYR A 83 -6.05 -9.92 -18.73
CA TYR A 83 -5.56 -9.37 -17.48
C TYR A 83 -4.74 -10.43 -16.74
N HIS A 84 -3.64 -10.01 -16.15
CA HIS A 84 -2.75 -10.85 -15.35
C HIS A 84 -2.63 -10.28 -13.94
N VAL A 85 -2.61 -11.15 -12.93
CA VAL A 85 -2.37 -10.80 -11.53
C VAL A 85 -1.51 -11.87 -10.85
N TRP A 86 -0.64 -11.44 -9.95
CA TRP A 86 0.12 -12.30 -9.06
C TRP A 86 -0.30 -12.09 -7.60
N TYR A 87 -0.18 -13.11 -6.77
CA TYR A 87 -0.62 -13.03 -5.38
C TYR A 87 0.05 -14.09 -4.51
N SER A 88 -0.02 -13.89 -3.21
CA SER A 88 0.43 -14.88 -2.22
C SER A 88 -0.60 -15.99 -2.12
N LYS A 89 -0.15 -17.24 -2.17
CA LYS A 89 -1.00 -18.40 -1.88
C LYS A 89 -0.35 -19.35 -0.88
N SER A 90 -1.12 -19.77 0.11
CA SER A 90 -0.77 -20.86 1.03
C SER A 90 -2.04 -21.66 1.34
N VAL A 91 -1.87 -22.79 2.02
CA VAL A 91 -2.98 -23.65 2.45
C VAL A 91 -2.91 -23.88 3.96
N GLY A 92 -4.01 -24.36 4.54
CA GLY A 92 -4.11 -24.72 5.95
C GLY A 92 -4.25 -23.53 6.91
N PRO A 93 -4.66 -23.81 8.16
CA PRO A 93 -4.87 -22.81 9.20
C PRO A 93 -3.55 -22.18 9.68
N THR A 94 -3.64 -21.10 10.45
CA THR A 94 -2.48 -20.45 11.09
C THR A 94 -2.37 -20.89 12.55
N ASP A 95 -1.22 -21.43 12.94
CA ASP A 95 -0.93 -21.93 14.29
C ASP A 95 -0.38 -20.84 15.22
N GLY A 96 0.31 -19.83 14.66
CA GLY A 96 0.94 -18.75 15.40
C GLY A 96 2.33 -19.13 15.95
N PHE A 97 2.82 -18.36 16.93
CA PHE A 97 4.21 -18.43 17.41
C PHE A 97 4.41 -19.27 18.69
N GLY A 98 3.37 -19.97 19.15
CA GLY A 98 3.41 -20.69 20.43
C GLY A 98 3.91 -22.14 20.35
N GLY A 99 4.11 -22.67 19.13
CA GLY A 99 4.41 -24.07 18.87
C GLY A 99 5.78 -24.29 18.25
N ASP A 100 5.85 -25.24 17.30
CA ASP A 100 7.07 -25.61 16.60
C ASP A 100 7.27 -24.72 15.38
N ILE A 101 7.99 -23.60 15.56
CA ILE A 101 8.22 -22.59 14.51
C ILE A 101 8.79 -23.17 13.21
N GLU A 102 9.57 -24.26 13.26
CA GLU A 102 10.15 -24.86 12.06
C GLU A 102 9.08 -25.56 11.19
N ASN A 103 8.03 -26.10 11.79
CA ASN A 103 6.99 -26.90 11.12
C ASN A 103 5.62 -26.19 11.02
N ASP A 104 5.28 -25.37 12.01
CA ASP A 104 4.00 -24.67 12.11
C ASP A 104 3.91 -23.50 11.12
N LYS A 105 2.68 -23.04 10.86
CA LYS A 105 2.38 -21.87 10.03
C LYS A 105 2.10 -20.66 10.92
N VAL A 106 3.05 -19.72 11.02
CA VAL A 106 2.99 -18.64 12.03
C VAL A 106 2.10 -17.46 11.65
N PHE A 107 1.87 -17.27 10.35
CA PHE A 107 0.95 -16.26 9.79
C PHE A 107 0.20 -16.83 8.58
N PRO A 108 -0.92 -16.23 8.16
CA PRO A 108 -1.58 -16.64 6.92
C PRO A 108 -0.68 -16.54 5.67
N TRP A 109 0.28 -15.61 5.69
CA TRP A 109 1.30 -15.42 4.65
C TRP A 109 2.61 -16.20 4.91
N ASP A 110 2.64 -17.07 5.91
CA ASP A 110 3.70 -18.07 6.05
C ASP A 110 3.41 -19.26 5.12
N ARG A 111 4.48 -19.95 4.69
CA ARG A 111 4.44 -21.07 3.72
C ARG A 111 3.81 -20.69 2.38
N CYS A 112 3.96 -19.42 1.99
CA CYS A 112 3.44 -18.94 0.71
C CYS A 112 4.43 -19.20 -0.43
N THR A 113 3.86 -19.42 -1.61
CA THR A 113 4.50 -19.15 -2.90
C THR A 113 3.75 -18.04 -3.63
N VAL A 114 4.35 -17.52 -4.70
CA VAL A 114 3.71 -16.55 -5.59
C VAL A 114 3.00 -17.28 -6.71
N TRP A 115 1.69 -17.08 -6.81
CA TRP A 115 0.83 -17.64 -7.85
C TRP A 115 0.42 -16.58 -8.85
N HIS A 116 -0.10 -17.04 -10.00
CA HIS A 116 -0.53 -16.22 -11.11
C HIS A 116 -1.92 -16.66 -11.59
N ALA A 117 -2.75 -15.70 -11.99
CA ALA A 117 -4.04 -15.96 -12.62
C ALA A 117 -4.29 -14.99 -13.78
N THR A 118 -5.11 -15.44 -14.73
CA THR A 118 -5.54 -14.65 -15.89
C THR A 118 -7.04 -14.46 -15.95
N SER A 119 -7.48 -13.37 -16.59
CA SER A 119 -8.91 -13.09 -16.79
C SER A 119 -9.15 -12.27 -18.07
N GLU A 120 -10.24 -12.55 -18.78
CA GLU A 120 -10.69 -11.73 -19.92
C GLU A 120 -11.51 -10.51 -19.47
N ASP A 121 -12.19 -10.60 -18.32
CA ASP A 121 -13.22 -9.64 -17.88
C ASP A 121 -12.89 -8.94 -16.55
N GLY A 122 -11.84 -9.38 -15.84
CA GLY A 122 -11.46 -8.89 -14.52
C GLY A 122 -12.37 -9.38 -13.38
N TRP A 123 -13.29 -10.32 -13.65
CA TRP A 123 -14.23 -10.90 -12.68
C TRP A 123 -14.04 -12.39 -12.51
N THR A 124 -13.91 -13.13 -13.62
CA THR A 124 -13.72 -14.57 -13.64
C THR A 124 -12.26 -14.84 -13.93
N TRP A 125 -11.57 -15.41 -12.96
CA TRP A 125 -10.12 -15.63 -13.02
C TRP A 125 -9.82 -17.12 -13.09
N LYS A 126 -8.83 -17.45 -13.92
CA LYS A 126 -8.29 -18.79 -14.05
C LYS A 126 -6.88 -18.81 -13.46
N GLU A 127 -6.70 -19.58 -12.40
CA GLU A 127 -5.41 -19.74 -11.72
C GLU A 127 -4.53 -20.73 -12.50
N ASP A 128 -3.24 -20.43 -12.58
CA ASP A 128 -2.28 -21.35 -13.18
C ASP A 128 -2.15 -22.63 -12.35
N LYS A 129 -1.78 -23.74 -12.99
CA LYS A 129 -1.70 -25.04 -12.33
C LYS A 129 -0.53 -25.16 -11.35
N GLU A 130 0.47 -24.29 -11.50
CA GLU A 130 1.71 -24.29 -10.74
C GLU A 130 2.02 -22.87 -10.27
N ALA A 131 2.81 -22.75 -9.21
CA ALA A 131 3.27 -21.45 -8.72
C ALA A 131 4.13 -20.76 -9.79
N ALA A 132 3.94 -19.45 -9.97
CA ALA A 132 4.76 -18.65 -10.86
C ALA A 132 6.21 -18.60 -10.34
N VAL A 133 6.37 -18.41 -9.03
CA VAL A 133 7.69 -18.44 -8.38
C VAL A 133 7.63 -19.44 -7.23
N PRO A 134 8.48 -20.50 -7.23
CA PRO A 134 8.59 -21.43 -6.12
C PRO A 134 9.54 -20.92 -5.04
N LEU A 135 9.43 -21.51 -3.85
CA LEU A 135 10.39 -21.29 -2.75
C LEU A 135 11.82 -21.63 -3.18
N GLY A 136 12.80 -21.02 -2.51
CA GLY A 136 14.19 -21.41 -2.65
C GLY A 136 14.48 -22.77 -2.03
N GLU A 137 15.65 -23.32 -2.35
CA GLU A 137 16.15 -24.52 -1.69
C GLU A 137 16.39 -24.22 -0.20
N LYS A 138 16.27 -25.24 0.66
CA LYS A 138 16.50 -25.11 2.10
C LYS A 138 17.84 -24.42 2.39
N GLY A 139 17.81 -23.37 3.20
CA GLY A 139 18.95 -22.53 3.58
C GLY A 139 19.11 -21.24 2.77
N SER A 140 18.41 -21.09 1.64
CA SER A 140 18.35 -19.84 0.88
C SER A 140 17.56 -18.75 1.61
N TYR A 141 17.68 -17.49 1.16
CA TYR A 141 17.04 -16.35 1.81
C TYR A 141 15.51 -16.32 1.67
N ASP A 142 14.97 -17.19 0.81
CA ASP A 142 13.58 -17.28 0.41
C ASP A 142 13.04 -18.72 0.51
N ASP A 143 13.60 -19.53 1.43
CA ASP A 143 13.27 -20.95 1.60
C ASP A 143 11.99 -21.22 2.39
N ARG A 144 11.49 -20.24 3.16
CA ARG A 144 10.36 -20.41 4.07
C ARG A 144 9.05 -19.85 3.54
N SER A 145 9.08 -18.64 3.01
CA SER A 145 7.91 -18.01 2.40
C SER A 145 8.33 -16.94 1.40
N ILE A 146 7.65 -16.89 0.26
CA ILE A 146 7.67 -15.76 -0.68
C ILE A 146 6.25 -15.27 -0.91
N PHE A 147 6.01 -13.99 -0.67
CA PHE A 147 4.66 -13.44 -0.54
C PHE A 147 4.64 -11.93 -0.78
N THR A 148 3.43 -11.37 -0.88
CA THR A 148 3.15 -9.96 -1.12
C THR A 148 3.95 -9.42 -2.31
N VAL A 149 3.41 -9.68 -3.49
CA VAL A 149 4.09 -9.50 -4.76
C VAL A 149 3.55 -8.28 -5.49
N GLU A 150 4.43 -7.59 -6.20
CA GLU A 150 4.08 -6.57 -7.19
C GLU A 150 4.73 -6.86 -8.54
N ILE A 151 4.07 -6.39 -9.61
CA ILE A 151 4.50 -6.56 -10.99
C ILE A 151 4.90 -5.23 -11.61
N MET A 152 6.04 -5.23 -12.30
CA MET A 152 6.47 -4.14 -13.17
C MET A 152 6.77 -4.71 -14.56
N GLU A 153 6.18 -4.11 -15.59
CA GLU A 153 6.60 -4.30 -16.98
C GLU A 153 7.62 -3.22 -17.35
N TRP A 154 8.75 -3.61 -17.93
CA TRP A 154 9.76 -2.69 -18.41
C TRP A 154 10.58 -3.30 -19.53
N ASP A 155 10.70 -2.58 -20.65
CA ASP A 155 11.55 -2.96 -21.80
C ASP A 155 11.31 -4.40 -22.30
N GLY A 156 10.03 -4.78 -22.45
CA GLY A 156 9.62 -6.11 -22.89
C GLY A 156 9.86 -7.23 -21.87
N MET A 157 10.25 -6.90 -20.65
CA MET A 157 10.47 -7.83 -19.55
C MET A 157 9.48 -7.59 -18.41
N TYR A 158 9.23 -8.64 -17.65
CA TYR A 158 8.34 -8.65 -16.49
C TYR A 158 9.18 -8.87 -15.24
N TYR A 159 8.92 -8.09 -14.19
CA TYR A 159 9.64 -8.13 -12.93
C TYR A 159 8.67 -8.28 -11.77
N LEU A 160 8.84 -9.33 -10.97
CA LEU A 160 8.12 -9.53 -9.71
C LEU A 160 9.04 -9.13 -8.56
N CYS A 161 8.64 -8.16 -7.76
CA CYS A 161 9.24 -7.90 -6.45
C CYS A 161 8.33 -8.45 -5.36
N TYR A 162 8.88 -9.15 -4.38
CA TYR A 162 8.11 -9.84 -3.35
C TYR A 162 8.89 -9.93 -2.03
N GLN A 163 8.17 -10.08 -0.92
CA GLN A 163 8.78 -10.34 0.38
C GLN A 163 9.33 -11.75 0.45
N THR A 164 10.42 -11.93 1.20
CA THR A 164 11.04 -13.23 1.46
C THR A 164 11.29 -13.43 2.94
N ILE A 165 11.18 -14.69 3.38
CA ILE A 165 11.58 -15.14 4.70
C ILE A 165 12.49 -16.36 4.52
N LYS A 166 13.54 -16.37 5.34
CA LYS A 166 14.39 -17.53 5.58
C LYS A 166 13.96 -18.24 6.86
N SER A 167 13.91 -19.57 6.87
CA SER A 167 13.58 -20.37 8.05
C SER A 167 14.68 -20.26 9.12
N PRO A 168 14.33 -20.27 10.42
CA PRO A 168 12.96 -20.29 11.00
C PRO A 168 12.26 -18.93 10.92
N TYR A 169 10.92 -18.93 10.87
CA TYR A 169 10.11 -17.70 10.92
C TYR A 169 9.74 -17.32 12.36
N ASP A 170 10.73 -16.93 13.15
CA ASP A 170 10.52 -16.38 14.50
C ASP A 170 9.94 -14.96 14.50
N VAL A 171 9.41 -14.53 15.65
CA VAL A 171 8.88 -13.17 15.88
C VAL A 171 9.89 -12.07 15.52
N ARG A 172 11.18 -12.29 15.79
CA ARG A 172 12.27 -11.32 15.51
C ARG A 172 12.93 -11.49 14.14
N THR A 173 12.45 -12.43 13.31
CA THR A 173 13.00 -12.69 11.98
C THR A 173 12.86 -11.45 11.11
N LYS A 174 13.93 -11.01 10.48
CA LYS A 174 13.88 -9.93 9.49
C LYS A 174 13.38 -10.50 8.16
N ASN A 175 12.35 -9.91 7.58
CA ASN A 175 11.99 -10.23 6.20
C ASN A 175 12.88 -9.40 5.25
N GLU A 176 13.01 -9.84 4.01
CA GLU A 176 13.73 -9.11 2.97
C GLU A 176 12.84 -8.97 1.73
N VAL A 177 13.32 -8.29 0.70
CA VAL A 177 12.65 -8.22 -0.62
C VAL A 177 13.50 -8.92 -1.66
N GLY A 178 12.93 -9.93 -2.32
CA GLY A 178 13.50 -10.60 -3.48
C GLY A 178 12.98 -10.01 -4.80
N LEU A 179 13.61 -10.41 -5.90
CA LEU A 179 13.20 -10.04 -7.25
C LEU A 179 13.23 -11.27 -8.16
N ALA A 180 12.26 -11.43 -9.05
CA ALA A 180 12.33 -12.37 -10.16
C ALA A 180 11.99 -11.68 -11.48
N TRP A 181 12.50 -12.18 -12.60
CA TRP A 181 12.19 -11.64 -13.93
C TRP A 181 11.95 -12.73 -14.97
N SER A 182 11.18 -12.37 -15.99
CA SER A 182 10.81 -13.24 -17.10
C SER A 182 10.60 -12.40 -18.37
N SER A 183 10.79 -13.02 -19.54
CA SER A 183 10.40 -12.44 -20.85
C SER A 183 8.93 -12.71 -21.21
N SER A 184 8.19 -13.38 -20.32
CA SER A 184 6.77 -13.72 -20.49
C SER A 184 6.05 -13.60 -19.15
N PRO A 185 4.79 -13.13 -19.11
CA PRO A 185 4.02 -13.09 -17.87
C PRO A 185 3.74 -14.50 -17.33
N PHE A 186 3.84 -15.54 -18.17
CA PHE A 186 3.69 -16.95 -17.76
C PHE A 186 4.99 -17.58 -17.23
N GLY A 187 6.08 -16.81 -17.13
CA GLY A 187 7.40 -17.36 -16.79
C GLY A 187 8.07 -18.09 -17.97
N PRO A 188 9.10 -18.93 -17.70
CA PRO A 188 9.64 -19.22 -16.37
C PRO A 188 10.32 -18.00 -15.74
N TRP A 189 10.31 -17.95 -14.41
CA TRP A 189 10.86 -16.83 -13.65
C TRP A 189 12.28 -17.12 -13.16
N THR A 190 13.21 -16.20 -13.44
CA THR A 190 14.57 -16.24 -12.88
C THR A 190 14.64 -15.39 -11.61
N LYS A 191 14.97 -16.00 -10.47
CA LYS A 191 15.09 -15.30 -9.18
C LYS A 191 16.45 -14.62 -9.01
N SER A 192 16.47 -13.51 -8.28
CA SER A 192 17.70 -12.92 -7.75
C SER A 192 18.30 -13.88 -6.72
N LYS A 193 19.62 -14.06 -6.78
CA LYS A 193 20.36 -14.94 -5.86
C LYS A 193 20.40 -14.41 -4.44
N GLU A 194 20.26 -13.10 -4.30
CA GLU A 194 20.27 -12.35 -3.05
C GLU A 194 19.05 -11.40 -3.04
N PRO A 195 18.58 -10.97 -1.87
CA PRO A 195 17.55 -9.95 -1.76
C PRO A 195 18.03 -8.61 -2.30
N VAL A 196 17.12 -7.86 -2.89
CA VAL A 196 17.36 -6.51 -3.45
C VAL A 196 17.14 -5.39 -2.45
N LEU A 197 16.45 -5.65 -1.34
CA LEU A 197 16.29 -4.72 -0.22
C LEU A 197 16.24 -5.49 1.12
N LYS A 198 16.90 -4.94 2.14
CA LYS A 198 16.94 -5.48 3.51
C LYS A 198 16.47 -4.44 4.54
N PRO A 199 15.95 -4.86 5.71
CA PRO A 199 15.73 -3.98 6.85
C PRO A 199 17.01 -3.28 7.28
N ALA A 200 16.88 -2.12 7.92
CA ALA A 200 18.04 -1.46 8.52
C ALA A 200 18.64 -2.34 9.62
N ASP A 201 19.96 -2.30 9.76
CA ASP A 201 20.69 -3.13 10.74
C ASP A 201 21.24 -2.33 11.93
N ASN A 202 20.46 -1.34 12.36
CA ASN A 202 20.87 -0.39 13.40
C ASN A 202 19.95 -0.40 14.65
N GLY A 203 19.03 -1.36 14.74
CA GLY A 203 18.29 -1.72 15.94
C GLY A 203 18.98 -2.84 16.72
N ILE A 204 18.74 -2.91 18.03
CA ILE A 204 19.38 -3.85 18.95
C ILE A 204 18.29 -4.48 19.82
N TRP A 205 18.15 -5.80 19.75
CA TRP A 205 17.24 -6.57 20.59
C TRP A 205 17.71 -6.59 22.05
N LYS A 206 16.76 -6.59 22.98
CA LYS A 206 17.04 -6.80 24.41
C LYS A 206 16.80 -8.26 24.77
N GLY A 207 17.83 -8.94 25.27
CA GLY A 207 17.76 -10.35 25.67
C GLY A 207 17.44 -11.30 24.49
N GLU A 208 17.14 -12.55 24.80
CA GLU A 208 16.96 -13.63 23.81
C GLU A 208 15.49 -14.01 23.54
N GLU A 209 14.55 -13.50 24.34
CA GLU A 209 13.11 -13.79 24.20
C GLU A 209 12.59 -13.38 22.82
N GLN A 210 11.80 -14.23 22.15
CA GLN A 210 11.19 -13.94 20.83
C GLN A 210 10.04 -12.93 20.94
N ASN A 211 10.40 -11.68 21.22
CA ASN A 211 9.49 -10.57 21.44
C ASN A 211 9.98 -9.33 20.68
N ARG A 212 9.18 -8.89 19.69
CA ARG A 212 9.52 -7.76 18.82
C ARG A 212 9.51 -6.39 19.52
N PHE A 213 9.01 -6.32 20.75
CA PHE A 213 8.93 -5.07 21.52
C PHE A 213 10.15 -4.86 22.42
N MET A 214 10.88 -5.92 22.74
CA MET A 214 12.00 -5.90 23.67
C MET A 214 13.29 -5.48 22.94
N VAL A 215 13.63 -4.20 23.02
CA VAL A 215 14.81 -3.61 22.37
C VAL A 215 15.64 -2.76 23.33
N GLU A 216 16.95 -2.71 23.10
CA GLU A 216 17.83 -1.68 23.67
C GLU A 216 17.84 -0.43 22.78
N LYS A 217 17.70 -0.64 21.46
CA LYS A 217 17.64 0.42 20.46
C LYS A 217 16.67 0.03 19.35
N LYS A 218 15.75 0.92 18.99
CA LYS A 218 14.76 0.67 17.93
C LYS A 218 15.36 0.63 16.53
N GLY A 219 16.40 1.41 16.26
CA GLY A 219 16.93 1.61 14.91
C GLY A 219 16.00 2.47 14.05
N ASP A 220 16.14 2.39 12.73
CA ASP A 220 15.34 3.15 11.76
C ASP A 220 13.90 2.64 11.67
N PHE A 221 13.03 3.37 10.96
CA PHE A 221 11.61 3.01 10.78
C PHE A 221 11.40 1.63 10.14
N ASP A 222 12.41 1.11 9.45
CA ASP A 222 12.42 -0.16 8.74
C ASP A 222 13.47 -1.13 9.32
N SER A 223 13.79 -1.01 10.60
CA SER A 223 14.82 -1.83 11.26
C SER A 223 14.44 -3.30 11.44
N HIS A 224 13.14 -3.63 11.44
CA HIS A 224 12.68 -5.00 11.58
C HIS A 224 12.22 -5.59 10.24
N LYS A 225 11.43 -4.82 9.48
CA LYS A 225 10.76 -5.32 8.27
C LYS A 225 10.80 -4.32 7.13
N VAL A 226 10.89 -4.84 5.91
CA VAL A 226 10.72 -4.12 4.63
C VAL A 226 9.63 -4.83 3.82
N HIS A 227 8.40 -4.35 3.93
CA HIS A 227 7.20 -4.98 3.40
C HIS A 227 6.69 -4.29 2.13
N ASP A 228 5.75 -4.96 1.46
CA ASP A 228 4.92 -4.41 0.39
C ASP A 228 5.72 -3.71 -0.74
N PRO A 229 6.73 -4.36 -1.34
CA PRO A 229 7.55 -3.70 -2.35
C PRO A 229 6.72 -3.35 -3.58
N CYS A 230 6.89 -2.15 -4.15
CA CYS A 230 6.30 -1.75 -5.43
C CYS A 230 7.32 -0.94 -6.24
N ILE A 231 7.71 -1.43 -7.42
CA ILE A 231 8.71 -0.78 -8.26
C ILE A 231 8.01 0.02 -9.36
N LEU A 232 8.33 1.30 -9.45
CA LEU A 232 7.91 2.18 -10.55
C LEU A 232 9.13 2.68 -11.34
N PRO A 233 9.14 2.57 -12.67
CA PRO A 233 10.04 3.35 -13.51
C PRO A 233 9.70 4.84 -13.38
N TYR A 234 10.65 5.64 -12.90
CA TYR A 234 10.44 7.05 -12.66
C TYR A 234 11.74 7.83 -12.80
N LYS A 235 11.70 8.97 -13.53
CA LYS A 235 12.86 9.84 -13.80
C LYS A 235 14.09 9.08 -14.31
N GLY A 236 13.88 8.11 -15.21
CA GLY A 236 14.95 7.32 -15.82
C GLY A 236 15.63 6.33 -14.86
N LYS A 237 15.02 6.05 -13.71
CA LYS A 237 15.48 5.11 -12.69
C LYS A 237 14.32 4.23 -12.23
N PHE A 238 14.58 3.35 -11.29
CA PHE A 238 13.58 2.45 -10.69
C PHE A 238 13.42 2.78 -9.22
N TYR A 239 12.22 3.20 -8.84
CA TYR A 239 11.85 3.58 -7.48
C TYR A 239 11.09 2.42 -6.84
N LEU A 240 11.73 1.72 -5.91
CA LEU A 240 11.14 0.67 -5.10
C LEU A 240 10.59 1.29 -3.82
N TYR A 241 9.28 1.50 -3.79
CA TYR A 241 8.54 1.91 -2.60
C TYR A 241 8.31 0.71 -1.69
N TYR A 242 8.40 0.90 -0.38
CA TYR A 242 8.25 -0.16 0.61
C TYR A 242 7.72 0.36 1.94
N LYS A 243 7.09 -0.51 2.72
CA LYS A 243 6.66 -0.24 4.11
C LYS A 243 7.73 -0.68 5.09
N GLY A 244 8.08 0.16 6.05
CA GLY A 244 8.94 -0.18 7.18
C GLY A 244 8.13 -0.54 8.43
N GLU A 245 8.49 -1.64 9.09
CA GLU A 245 8.12 -1.86 10.50
C GLU A 245 9.37 -1.80 11.38
N GLN A 246 9.28 -1.07 12.48
CA GLN A 246 10.39 -0.77 13.37
C GLN A 246 10.48 -1.79 14.52
N MET A 247 11.70 -2.19 14.88
CA MET A 247 11.94 -2.95 16.12
C MET A 247 11.48 -2.12 17.33
N GLY A 248 10.74 -2.71 18.27
CA GLY A 248 10.21 -1.95 19.40
C GLY A 248 9.07 -1.00 19.03
N GLU A 249 8.28 -1.32 18.00
CA GLU A 249 7.12 -0.54 17.55
C GLU A 249 6.20 -0.12 18.71
N GLU A 250 5.74 1.13 18.70
CA GLU A 250 4.74 1.65 19.64
C GLU A 250 3.40 1.96 18.95
N ILE A 251 2.39 2.16 19.80
CA ILE A 251 1.11 2.76 19.42
C ILE A 251 1.13 4.25 19.81
N LEU A 252 1.02 5.14 18.82
CA LEU A 252 0.85 6.57 19.01
C LEU A 252 -0.63 6.97 18.91
N TYR A 253 -0.93 8.26 19.01
CA TYR A 253 -2.31 8.77 18.86
C TYR A 253 -2.96 8.39 17.52
N GLY A 254 -2.15 8.13 16.48
CA GLY A 254 -2.57 7.69 15.17
C GLY A 254 -2.62 6.17 14.96
N GLY A 255 -2.31 5.35 15.98
CA GLY A 255 -2.17 3.89 15.83
C GLY A 255 -0.71 3.45 15.74
N ARG A 256 -0.43 2.36 15.02
CA ARG A 256 0.93 1.81 14.89
C ARG A 256 1.89 2.80 14.21
N GLN A 257 3.17 2.72 14.56
CA GLN A 257 4.25 3.54 13.97
C GLN A 257 4.74 3.02 12.62
N ILE A 258 3.88 3.01 11.61
CA ILE A 258 4.19 2.53 10.27
C ILE A 258 4.51 3.69 9.32
N ARG A 259 5.53 3.50 8.47
CA ARG A 259 6.02 4.52 7.52
C ARG A 259 6.48 3.88 6.23
N HIS A 260 6.44 4.65 5.15
CA HIS A 260 6.93 4.23 3.84
C HIS A 260 8.33 4.78 3.59
N GLY A 261 9.13 3.99 2.89
CA GLY A 261 10.42 4.36 2.35
C GLY A 261 10.46 4.16 0.85
N VAL A 262 11.51 4.68 0.24
CA VAL A 262 11.85 4.39 -1.15
C VAL A 262 13.33 4.08 -1.29
N ALA A 263 13.65 3.12 -2.15
CA ALA A 263 15.00 2.82 -2.58
C ALA A 263 15.08 2.96 -4.10
N VAL A 264 16.20 3.48 -4.61
CA VAL A 264 16.35 3.84 -6.03
C VAL A 264 17.49 3.04 -6.65
N ALA A 265 17.28 2.54 -7.86
CA ALA A 265 18.28 1.86 -8.66
C ALA A 265 18.35 2.41 -10.10
N ASP A 266 19.53 2.34 -10.72
CA ASP A 266 19.71 2.66 -12.14
C ASP A 266 19.27 1.53 -13.07
N ASN A 267 19.23 0.30 -12.56
CA ASN A 267 18.81 -0.89 -13.28
C ASN A 267 17.63 -1.55 -12.54
N PRO A 268 16.68 -2.19 -13.24
CA PRO A 268 15.50 -2.78 -12.60
C PRO A 268 15.88 -3.91 -11.63
N LYS A 269 17.05 -4.52 -11.84
CA LYS A 269 17.64 -5.59 -11.02
C LYS A 269 18.47 -5.08 -9.83
N GLY A 270 18.51 -3.77 -9.61
CA GLY A 270 19.32 -3.14 -8.56
C GLY A 270 20.76 -2.80 -8.98
N PRO A 271 21.63 -2.47 -8.02
CA PRO A 271 21.36 -2.43 -6.58
C PRO A 271 20.42 -1.27 -6.22
N TYR A 272 19.47 -1.52 -5.31
CA TYR A 272 18.57 -0.49 -4.79
C TYR A 272 19.20 0.17 -3.56
N VAL A 273 19.29 1.50 -3.59
CA VAL A 273 19.86 2.30 -2.50
C VAL A 273 18.74 3.10 -1.84
N LYS A 274 18.54 2.91 -0.53
CA LYS A 274 17.54 3.65 0.25
C LYS A 274 17.79 5.16 0.13
N SER A 275 16.73 5.92 -0.10
CA SER A 275 16.81 7.37 -0.18
C SER A 275 17.28 7.96 1.14
N LYS A 276 18.13 9.00 1.08
CA LYS A 276 18.56 9.78 2.25
C LYS A 276 17.40 10.54 2.92
N TYR A 277 16.28 10.68 2.23
CA TYR A 277 15.07 11.32 2.73
C TYR A 277 14.11 10.35 3.42
N ASN A 278 14.41 9.04 3.46
CA ASN A 278 13.55 8.11 4.17
C ASN A 278 13.46 8.46 5.67
N PRO A 279 12.28 8.26 6.30
CA PRO A 279 11.02 7.83 5.69
C PRO A 279 10.31 8.96 4.90
N ILE A 280 9.65 8.59 3.81
CA ILE A 280 8.92 9.51 2.91
C ILE A 280 7.43 9.63 3.23
N SER A 281 6.94 8.88 4.21
CA SER A 281 5.63 9.08 4.83
C SER A 281 5.74 8.97 6.35
N ASN A 282 4.73 9.46 7.07
CA ASN A 282 4.62 9.30 8.52
C ASN A 282 3.50 8.33 8.96
N SER A 283 2.82 7.73 7.97
CA SER A 283 1.63 6.89 8.11
C SER A 283 1.57 5.90 6.93
N GLY A 284 0.64 4.94 6.99
CA GLY A 284 0.35 4.01 5.90
C GLY A 284 0.45 2.56 6.34
N HIS A 285 0.16 1.64 5.42
CA HIS A 285 0.37 0.22 5.61
C HIS A 285 0.84 -0.38 4.27
N GLU A 286 0.04 -1.17 3.56
CA GLU A 286 0.43 -1.67 2.24
C GLU A 286 0.68 -0.52 1.25
N ILE A 287 1.70 -0.69 0.41
CA ILE A 287 2.08 0.30 -0.60
C ILE A 287 1.05 0.31 -1.72
N CYS A 288 0.58 1.50 -2.09
CA CYS A 288 -0.30 1.73 -3.23
C CYS A 288 0.11 3.03 -3.91
N VAL A 289 0.97 2.92 -4.92
CA VAL A 289 1.61 4.06 -5.61
C VAL A 289 1.40 4.01 -7.12
N TRP A 290 1.25 5.18 -7.74
CA TRP A 290 1.10 5.31 -9.19
C TRP A 290 1.66 6.64 -9.72
N PRO A 291 2.17 6.66 -10.96
CA PRO A 291 2.58 7.90 -11.61
C PRO A 291 1.35 8.72 -12.01
N VAL A 292 1.41 10.03 -11.78
CA VAL A 292 0.39 10.98 -12.24
C VAL A 292 0.97 12.39 -12.24
N ASP A 293 0.66 13.17 -13.27
CA ASP A 293 1.05 14.58 -13.39
C ASP A 293 2.58 14.81 -13.25
N GLY A 294 3.38 13.90 -13.84
CA GLY A 294 4.85 13.94 -13.76
C GLY A 294 5.45 13.62 -12.36
N GLY A 295 4.59 13.38 -11.38
CA GLY A 295 4.94 12.99 -10.01
C GLY A 295 4.54 11.55 -9.69
N ILE A 296 4.62 11.20 -8.40
CA ILE A 296 4.13 9.94 -7.85
C ILE A 296 3.05 10.26 -6.81
N ALA A 297 1.91 9.60 -6.94
CA ALA A 297 0.87 9.59 -5.93
C ALA A 297 0.96 8.34 -5.04
N SER A 298 0.45 8.46 -3.81
CA SER A 298 0.38 7.39 -2.83
C SER A 298 -0.95 7.43 -2.10
N LEU A 299 -1.58 6.26 -1.92
CA LEU A 299 -2.70 6.09 -1.00
C LEU A 299 -2.19 5.57 0.34
N ILE A 300 -2.48 6.30 1.41
CA ILE A 300 -2.06 5.99 2.78
C ILE A 300 -3.26 5.40 3.53
N THR A 301 -3.17 4.15 3.98
CA THR A 301 -4.25 3.40 4.65
C THR A 301 -3.86 2.91 6.06
N THR A 302 -4.86 2.43 6.81
CA THR A 302 -4.74 1.65 8.06
C THR A 302 -4.10 2.37 9.26
N ASP A 303 -2.81 2.67 9.21
CA ASP A 303 -2.02 3.08 10.37
C ASP A 303 -1.48 4.51 10.25
N GLY A 304 -1.33 5.16 11.40
CA GLY A 304 -0.74 6.49 11.53
C GLY A 304 -1.74 7.64 11.44
N PRO A 305 -1.30 8.87 11.79
CA PRO A 305 -2.16 10.05 11.81
C PRO A 305 -2.76 10.48 10.47
N GLU A 306 -2.07 10.19 9.36
CA GLU A 306 -2.46 10.57 8.00
C GLU A 306 -3.09 9.41 7.22
N ARG A 307 -3.50 8.33 7.92
CA ARG A 307 -4.29 7.26 7.28
C ARG A 307 -5.55 7.81 6.61
N ASN A 308 -5.97 7.13 5.57
CA ASN A 308 -7.08 7.49 4.70
C ASN A 308 -6.86 8.80 3.92
N THR A 309 -5.65 9.00 3.43
CA THR A 309 -5.32 10.15 2.57
C THR A 309 -4.77 9.71 1.23
N PHE A 310 -5.11 10.47 0.19
CA PHE A 310 -4.33 10.50 -1.03
C PHE A 310 -3.28 11.58 -0.92
N GLN A 311 -2.05 11.23 -1.27
CA GLN A 311 -0.91 12.13 -1.27
C GLN A 311 -0.23 12.13 -2.63
N TRP A 312 0.48 13.21 -2.95
CA TRP A 312 1.22 13.35 -4.20
C TRP A 312 2.55 14.05 -3.98
N SER A 313 3.57 13.61 -4.72
CA SER A 313 4.91 14.18 -4.72
C SER A 313 5.36 14.52 -6.15
N PRO A 314 5.90 15.73 -6.39
CA PRO A 314 6.46 16.11 -7.70
C PRO A 314 7.79 15.39 -8.01
N ASP A 315 8.37 14.72 -7.03
CA ASP A 315 9.71 14.13 -7.11
C ASP A 315 9.81 12.69 -6.63
N GLY A 316 8.68 12.07 -6.26
CA GLY A 316 8.65 10.71 -5.73
C GLY A 316 9.08 10.62 -4.26
N ILE A 317 9.39 11.74 -3.60
CA ILE A 317 9.97 11.80 -2.24
C ILE A 317 9.12 12.63 -1.29
N ASN A 318 8.75 13.86 -1.68
CA ASN A 318 8.11 14.84 -0.80
C ASN A 318 6.59 14.85 -1.02
N PHE A 319 5.88 13.99 -0.27
CA PHE A 319 4.44 13.81 -0.41
C PHE A 319 3.65 14.87 0.38
N GLU A 320 2.64 15.44 -0.27
CA GLU A 320 1.69 16.37 0.32
C GLU A 320 0.27 15.78 0.24
N ILE A 321 -0.56 15.98 1.27
CA ILE A 321 -1.95 15.52 1.28
C ILE A 321 -2.75 16.28 0.22
N ARG A 322 -3.42 15.54 -0.67
CA ARG A 322 -4.28 16.10 -1.74
C ARG A 322 -5.75 15.78 -1.56
N GLY A 323 -6.08 14.73 -0.81
CA GLY A 323 -7.46 14.35 -0.55
C GLY A 323 -7.60 13.41 0.63
N ALA A 324 -8.78 13.41 1.24
CA ALA A 324 -9.18 12.42 2.23
C ALA A 324 -10.06 11.35 1.59
N VAL A 325 -10.06 10.15 2.15
CA VAL A 325 -10.88 9.04 1.68
C VAL A 325 -11.82 8.57 2.80
N LYS A 326 -13.08 8.28 2.45
CA LYS A 326 -14.05 7.73 3.42
C LYS A 326 -13.70 6.27 3.73
N GLY A 327 -13.48 5.94 5.00
CA GLY A 327 -12.97 4.63 5.43
C GLY A 327 -13.92 3.43 5.30
N THR A 328 -15.24 3.62 5.19
CA THR A 328 -16.24 2.54 5.34
C THR A 328 -16.08 1.36 4.37
N ASN A 329 -15.56 1.59 3.16
CA ASN A 329 -15.34 0.55 2.13
C ASN A 329 -13.92 0.64 1.53
N MET A 330 -12.96 1.20 2.27
CA MET A 330 -11.61 1.36 1.74
C MET A 330 -10.98 -0.01 1.48
N PRO A 331 -10.57 -0.33 0.24
CA PRO A 331 -9.78 -1.52 -0.01
C PRO A 331 -8.36 -1.33 0.55
N HIS A 332 -7.81 -2.38 1.13
CA HIS A 332 -6.41 -2.45 1.60
C HIS A 332 -5.64 -3.43 0.71
N ALA A 333 -4.31 -3.38 0.69
CA ALA A 333 -3.50 -4.23 -0.18
C ALA A 333 -4.00 -4.21 -1.65
N ILE A 334 -4.09 -3.00 -2.21
CA ILE A 334 -4.71 -2.76 -3.52
C ILE A 334 -3.77 -3.24 -4.64
N GLY A 335 -4.29 -4.14 -5.46
CA GLY A 335 -3.76 -4.42 -6.80
C GLY A 335 -4.32 -3.41 -7.81
N LEU A 336 -3.52 -2.39 -8.14
CA LEU A 336 -3.92 -1.33 -9.08
C LEU A 336 -4.07 -1.87 -10.50
N ASN A 337 -5.11 -1.43 -11.22
CA ASN A 337 -5.20 -1.75 -12.64
C ASN A 337 -4.30 -0.81 -13.47
N ARG A 338 -3.13 -1.29 -13.90
CA ARG A 338 -2.16 -0.50 -14.68
C ARG A 338 -2.61 -0.23 -16.11
N THR A 339 -3.73 -0.81 -16.56
CA THR A 339 -4.34 -0.44 -17.85
C THR A 339 -5.14 0.86 -17.79
N ILE A 340 -5.34 1.44 -16.60
CA ILE A 340 -6.07 2.68 -16.41
C ILE A 340 -5.08 3.81 -16.17
N GLU A 341 -5.08 4.78 -17.08
CA GLU A 341 -4.25 5.96 -16.96
C GLU A 341 -4.90 6.97 -16.01
N ALA A 342 -4.14 7.42 -15.01
CA ALA A 342 -4.47 8.58 -14.19
C ALA A 342 -3.95 9.84 -14.87
N THR A 343 -4.81 10.83 -15.06
CA THR A 343 -4.48 12.12 -15.67
C THR A 343 -4.55 13.24 -14.64
N THR A 344 -4.00 14.42 -14.96
CA THR A 344 -4.08 15.59 -14.08
C THR A 344 -5.53 15.98 -13.74
N ASP A 345 -6.48 15.80 -14.66
CA ASP A 345 -7.91 16.11 -14.45
C ASP A 345 -8.67 15.05 -13.66
N ASN A 346 -8.16 13.81 -13.64
CA ASN A 346 -8.70 12.70 -12.88
C ASN A 346 -7.56 11.87 -12.25
N PRO A 347 -6.88 12.44 -11.23
CA PRO A 347 -5.63 11.88 -10.70
C PRO A 347 -5.80 10.55 -9.99
N THR A 348 -7.05 10.18 -9.73
CA THR A 348 -7.43 8.95 -9.03
C THR A 348 -8.19 7.99 -9.94
N ALA A 349 -8.21 8.20 -11.27
CA ALA A 349 -8.89 7.32 -12.25
C ALA A 349 -8.49 5.85 -12.12
N ILE A 350 -7.24 5.58 -11.73
CA ILE A 350 -6.70 4.23 -11.52
C ILE A 350 -7.50 3.40 -10.49
N PHE A 351 -8.32 4.04 -9.65
CA PHE A 351 -9.24 3.37 -8.72
C PHE A 351 -10.64 3.11 -9.27
N ASP A 352 -10.91 3.38 -10.54
CA ASP A 352 -12.20 3.05 -11.18
C ASP A 352 -12.56 1.58 -10.95
N TRP A 353 -11.56 0.69 -11.01
CA TRP A 353 -11.61 -0.64 -10.42
C TRP A 353 -10.21 -1.23 -10.21
N GLY A 354 -10.12 -2.24 -9.36
CA GLY A 354 -8.93 -3.04 -9.15
C GLY A 354 -9.20 -4.22 -8.23
N LEU A 355 -8.14 -4.80 -7.69
CA LEU A 355 -8.22 -5.92 -6.75
C LEU A 355 -7.77 -5.50 -5.35
N SER A 356 -8.24 -6.24 -4.36
CA SER A 356 -7.94 -6.09 -2.93
C SER A 356 -8.07 -7.47 -2.30
N HIS A 357 -7.78 -7.63 -1.01
CA HIS A 357 -8.17 -8.84 -0.28
C HIS A 357 -9.17 -8.53 0.84
N VAL A 358 -9.81 -9.57 1.37
CA VAL A 358 -10.59 -9.52 2.62
C VAL A 358 -10.23 -10.71 3.50
N TYR A 359 -10.45 -10.56 4.81
CA TYR A 359 -10.39 -11.67 5.75
C TYR A 359 -11.77 -12.35 5.81
N ASN A 360 -11.87 -13.57 5.27
CA ASN A 360 -13.04 -14.44 5.48
C ASN A 360 -13.01 -15.03 6.90
N SER A 361 -11.80 -15.32 7.38
CA SER A 361 -11.45 -15.56 8.78
C SER A 361 -10.02 -15.09 9.03
N TRP A 362 -9.52 -15.22 10.27
CA TRP A 362 -8.08 -15.03 10.54
C TRP A 362 -7.20 -15.96 9.69
N ASN A 363 -7.66 -17.20 9.48
CA ASN A 363 -6.90 -18.24 8.79
C ASN A 363 -6.94 -18.10 7.27
N TYR A 364 -8.07 -17.63 6.71
CA TYR A 364 -8.33 -17.67 5.27
C TYR A 364 -8.75 -16.30 4.74
N GLN A 365 -8.10 -15.90 3.65
CA GLN A 365 -8.35 -14.65 2.94
C GLN A 365 -8.61 -14.93 1.47
N SER A 366 -9.45 -14.09 0.86
CA SER A 366 -9.77 -14.15 -0.57
C SER A 366 -9.52 -12.80 -1.23
N ILE A 367 -9.09 -12.85 -2.49
CA ILE A 367 -9.01 -11.67 -3.35
C ILE A 367 -10.42 -11.26 -3.77
N MET A 368 -10.66 -9.95 -3.78
CA MET A 368 -11.94 -9.32 -4.09
C MET A 368 -11.73 -8.23 -5.13
N ARG A 369 -12.79 -7.89 -5.86
CA ARG A 369 -12.80 -6.74 -6.75
C ARG A 369 -13.41 -5.53 -6.06
N PHE A 370 -12.76 -4.38 -6.16
CA PHE A 370 -13.36 -3.10 -5.79
C PHE A 370 -13.71 -2.29 -7.04
N ASP A 371 -14.63 -1.35 -6.87
CA ASP A 371 -14.89 -0.27 -7.81
C ASP A 371 -15.21 1.01 -7.03
N SER A 372 -14.96 2.17 -7.66
CA SER A 372 -15.14 3.46 -6.99
C SER A 372 -15.51 4.54 -7.97
N TYR A 373 -15.93 5.70 -7.47
CA TYR A 373 -16.26 6.87 -8.29
C TYR A 373 -15.84 8.18 -7.63
N ARG A 374 -15.54 9.20 -8.45
CA ARG A 374 -15.33 10.57 -7.98
C ARG A 374 -16.67 11.16 -7.58
N LYS A 375 -16.74 11.75 -6.38
CA LYS A 375 -17.95 12.38 -5.85
C LYS A 375 -17.80 13.90 -5.86
N THR A 376 -18.58 14.56 -6.71
CA THR A 376 -18.55 16.03 -6.89
C THR A 376 -19.71 16.74 -6.22
N SER A 377 -20.79 16.03 -5.90
CA SER A 377 -21.94 16.56 -5.16
C SER A 377 -22.58 15.48 -4.31
N HIS A 378 -23.32 15.88 -3.28
CA HIS A 378 -24.21 15.01 -2.54
C HIS A 378 -25.64 15.50 -2.76
N VAL A 379 -26.43 14.68 -3.45
CA VAL A 379 -27.81 15.02 -3.82
C VAL A 379 -28.77 13.99 -3.25
N ALA A 380 -29.89 14.47 -2.70
CA ALA A 380 -30.99 13.64 -2.27
C ALA A 380 -31.62 12.91 -3.46
N GLN A 381 -32.26 11.78 -3.20
CA GLN A 381 -32.99 11.05 -4.24
C GLN A 381 -34.07 11.96 -4.86
N GLY A 382 -34.16 11.97 -6.19
CA GLY A 382 -35.10 12.83 -6.94
C GLY A 382 -34.64 14.27 -7.16
N ALA A 383 -33.61 14.75 -6.45
CA ALA A 383 -33.02 16.08 -6.66
C ALA A 383 -32.08 16.11 -7.89
N LYS A 384 -31.91 17.29 -8.47
CA LYS A 384 -30.94 17.54 -9.55
C LYS A 384 -29.58 17.90 -8.94
N ALA A 385 -28.51 17.33 -9.49
CA ALA A 385 -27.16 17.78 -9.22
C ALA A 385 -26.88 19.14 -9.89
N PRO A 386 -25.79 19.85 -9.50
CA PRO A 386 -25.41 21.12 -10.11
C PRO A 386 -25.21 21.06 -11.64
N ASP A 387 -24.87 19.89 -12.19
CA ASP A 387 -24.75 19.62 -13.63
C ASP A 387 -26.10 19.32 -14.32
N GLY A 388 -27.22 19.42 -13.59
CA GLY A 388 -28.57 19.20 -14.08
C GLY A 388 -29.00 17.72 -14.15
N LYS A 389 -28.11 16.76 -13.88
CA LYS A 389 -28.45 15.32 -13.93
C LYS A 389 -29.20 14.89 -12.67
N LYS A 390 -30.27 14.09 -12.84
CA LYS A 390 -30.97 13.44 -11.72
C LYS A 390 -30.17 12.22 -11.25
N LYS A 391 -30.09 12.01 -9.93
CA LYS A 391 -29.46 10.83 -9.34
C LYS A 391 -30.16 9.55 -9.84
N LYS A 392 -29.42 8.62 -10.45
CA LYS A 392 -29.93 7.27 -10.77
C LYS A 392 -29.98 6.44 -9.48
N ASP A 393 -31.06 5.69 -9.27
CA ASP A 393 -31.48 5.03 -8.02
C ASP A 393 -30.53 4.00 -7.34
N LYS A 394 -29.25 3.91 -7.71
CA LYS A 394 -28.36 2.83 -7.22
C LYS A 394 -27.10 3.24 -6.45
N GLN A 395 -26.82 4.54 -6.26
CA GLN A 395 -25.70 4.97 -5.42
C GLN A 395 -26.18 5.28 -4.00
N LYS A 396 -25.96 4.34 -3.07
CA LYS A 396 -26.08 4.61 -1.62
C LYS A 396 -24.85 5.38 -1.17
N ASP A 397 -25.08 6.56 -0.60
CA ASP A 397 -24.02 7.48 -0.15
C ASP A 397 -23.50 7.21 1.27
N ASN A 398 -24.17 6.31 2.00
CA ASN A 398 -23.99 6.14 3.45
C ASN A 398 -23.39 4.80 3.78
#